data_AF-A0A370NWT6-F1
#
_entry.id   AF-A0A370NWT6-F1
#
_cell.length_a   1.000
_cell.length_b   1.000
_cell.length_c   1.000
_cell.angle_alpha   90.00
_cell.angle_beta   90.00
_cell.angle_gamma   90.00
#
_symmetry.space_group_name_H-M   'P 1'
#
loop_
_entity.id
_entity.type
_entity.pdbx_description
1 polymer ?
#
loop_
_entity_poly.entity_id
_entity_poly.type
_entity_poly.pdbx_seq_one_letter_code
_entity_poly.pdbx_strand_id
1 'polypeptide(L)'
;MLAFSLSGLRGRAAAPARSARENVLRVATRLARARGLENFSVTDVTRQLGLSKSMFYERFESRTELIAEMLVEYSSTLLRDAEAAGRAAPKGIRRLVCILEMWLRNYVLREGGCLILSGAIECASRPNDVIRNAMKSAVKPGELA
;
A
#
# COMPACT_ATOMS: atom_id res chain seq x y z
N MET A 1 -5.17 41.98 25.25
CA MET A 1 -5.57 40.82 26.07
C MET A 1 -6.92 40.35 25.57
N LEU A 2 -6.96 39.49 24.55
CA LEU A 2 -8.20 38.96 23.96
C LEU A 2 -8.20 37.44 24.16
N ALA A 3 -9.14 36.97 24.98
CA ALA A 3 -9.36 35.56 25.26
C ALA A 3 -10.15 34.93 24.11
N PHE A 4 -9.56 33.95 23.42
CA PHE A 4 -10.27 33.11 22.46
C PHE A 4 -10.81 31.88 23.21
N SER A 5 -12.13 31.76 23.23
CA SER A 5 -12.89 30.68 23.84
C SER A 5 -12.56 29.32 23.21
N LEU A 6 -12.09 28.37 24.02
CA LEU A 6 -11.86 26.96 23.64
C LEU A 6 -13.16 26.13 23.75
N SER A 7 -14.25 26.61 23.15
CA SER A 7 -15.53 25.90 23.14
C SER A 7 -15.85 25.46 21.71
N GLY A 8 -15.31 24.31 21.26
CA GLY A 8 -15.76 23.81 19.95
C GLY A 8 -15.01 22.70 19.22
N LEU A 9 -13.98 22.04 19.76
CA LEU A 9 -13.42 20.86 19.07
C LEU A 9 -14.23 19.62 19.41
N ARG A 10 -15.43 19.57 18.80
CA ARG A 10 -16.23 18.37 18.55
C ARG A 10 -15.30 17.26 18.06
N GLY A 11 -15.53 16.06 18.59
CA GLY A 11 -14.69 14.88 18.44
C GLY A 11 -14.12 14.72 17.04
N ARG A 12 -12.80 14.51 16.97
CA ARG A 12 -12.15 13.91 15.81
C ARG A 12 -12.97 12.66 15.47
N ALA A 13 -13.72 12.68 14.38
CA ALA A 13 -14.42 11.49 13.90
C ALA A 13 -13.38 10.36 13.85
N ALA A 14 -13.62 9.29 14.60
CA ALA A 14 -12.78 8.11 14.52
C ALA A 14 -12.78 7.67 13.06
N ALA A 15 -11.59 7.46 12.48
CA ALA A 15 -11.49 6.94 11.12
C ALA A 15 -12.36 5.66 11.03
N PRO A 16 -13.09 5.45 9.93
CA PRO A 16 -13.98 4.30 9.79
C PRO A 16 -13.23 3.01 10.12
N ALA A 17 -13.88 2.11 10.86
CA ALA A 17 -13.30 0.83 11.22
C ALA A 17 -12.91 0.07 9.95
N ARG A 18 -11.63 -0.31 9.85
CA ARG A 18 -11.14 -1.04 8.67
C ARG A 18 -11.81 -2.39 8.55
N SER A 19 -12.16 -2.77 7.32
CA SER A 19 -12.73 -4.08 7.05
C SER A 19 -11.73 -5.19 7.43
N ALA A 20 -12.24 -6.40 7.70
CA ALA A 20 -11.38 -7.55 7.95
C ALA A 20 -10.42 -7.81 6.77
N ARG A 21 -10.88 -7.56 5.55
CA ARG A 21 -10.09 -7.67 4.32
C ARG A 21 -8.95 -6.65 4.28
N GLU A 22 -9.21 -5.39 4.59
CA GLU A 22 -8.19 -4.34 4.70
C GLU A 22 -7.16 -4.62 5.80
N ASN A 23 -7.58 -5.23 6.92
CA ASN A 23 -6.66 -5.64 7.98
C ASN A 23 -5.69 -6.72 7.50
N VAL A 24 -6.19 -7.69 6.72
CA VAL A 24 -5.37 -8.73 6.08
C VAL A 24 -4.38 -8.12 5.09
N LEU A 25 -4.84 -7.25 4.18
CA LEU A 25 -3.96 -6.56 3.22
C LEU A 25 -2.87 -5.76 3.93
N ARG A 26 -3.21 -4.97 4.96
CA ARG A 26 -2.24 -4.17 5.73
C ARG A 26 -1.15 -5.04 6.35
N VAL A 27 -1.54 -6.15 6.97
CA VAL A 27 -0.60 -7.08 7.60
C VAL A 27 0.29 -7.76 6.55
N ALA A 28 -0.31 -8.21 5.44
CA ALA A 28 0.43 -8.77 4.32
C ALA A 28 1.45 -7.76 3.76
N THR A 29 1.06 -6.50 3.52
CA THR A 29 1.96 -5.44 3.07
C THR A 29 3.14 -5.26 4.00
N ARG A 30 2.91 -5.23 5.32
CA ARG A 30 3.98 -5.09 6.31
C ARG A 30 4.95 -6.27 6.28
N LEU A 31 4.41 -7.49 6.21
CA LEU A 31 5.20 -8.72 6.13
C LEU A 31 6.01 -8.78 4.83
N ALA A 32 5.38 -8.48 3.70
CA ALA A 32 6.01 -8.44 2.39
C ALA A 32 7.15 -7.41 2.34
N ARG A 33 6.98 -6.22 2.94
CA ARG A 33 8.06 -5.22 3.02
C ARG A 33 9.25 -5.75 3.81
N ALA A 34 9.00 -6.41 4.93
CA ALA A 34 10.06 -6.89 5.79
C ALA A 34 10.78 -8.13 5.24
N ARG A 35 10.11 -8.97 4.43
CA ARG A 35 10.58 -10.32 4.10
C ARG A 35 10.65 -10.62 2.61
N GLY A 36 10.10 -9.77 1.74
CA GLY A 36 9.86 -10.08 0.32
C GLY A 36 8.53 -10.80 0.09
N LEU A 37 8.11 -10.89 -1.17
CA LEU A 37 6.86 -11.52 -1.59
C LEU A 37 6.89 -13.04 -1.44
N GLU A 38 8.07 -13.66 -1.39
CA GLU A 38 8.22 -15.13 -1.29
C GLU A 38 8.21 -15.65 0.14
N ASN A 39 8.74 -14.89 1.10
CA ASN A 39 9.11 -15.43 2.40
C ASN A 39 8.05 -15.25 3.51
N PHE A 40 6.89 -14.67 3.20
CA PHE A 40 5.76 -14.63 4.15
C PHE A 40 4.69 -15.67 3.80
N SER A 41 3.99 -16.20 4.80
CA SER A 41 2.93 -17.21 4.62
C SER A 41 1.54 -16.69 5.03
N VAL A 42 0.48 -17.39 4.60
CA VAL A 42 -0.88 -17.16 5.11
C VAL A 42 -0.91 -17.33 6.63
N THR A 43 -0.19 -18.31 7.16
CA THR A 43 -0.07 -18.54 8.61
C THR A 43 0.54 -17.35 9.35
N ASP A 44 1.52 -16.66 8.75
CA ASP A 44 2.09 -15.44 9.35
C ASP A 44 1.04 -14.33 9.48
N VAL A 45 0.24 -14.16 8.43
CA VAL A 45 -0.83 -13.15 8.39
C VAL A 45 -1.93 -13.47 9.40
N THR A 46 -2.43 -14.70 9.40
CA THR A 46 -3.52 -15.11 10.29
C THR A 46 -3.10 -15.06 11.75
N ARG A 47 -1.86 -15.47 12.07
CA ARG A 47 -1.30 -15.39 13.42
C ARG A 47 -1.22 -13.96 13.94
N GLN A 48 -0.84 -12.99 13.12
CA GLN A 48 -0.79 -11.59 13.53
C GLN A 48 -2.17 -10.96 13.75
N LEU A 49 -3.21 -11.52 13.14
CA LEU A 49 -4.58 -11.02 13.22
C LEU A 49 -5.46 -11.83 14.18
N GLY A 50 -4.95 -12.91 14.78
CA GLY A 50 -5.75 -13.82 15.59
C GLY A 50 -6.84 -14.54 14.79
N LEU A 51 -6.66 -14.71 13.47
CA LEU A 51 -7.61 -15.36 12.58
C LEU A 51 -7.30 -16.85 12.44
N SER A 52 -8.32 -17.66 12.20
CA SER A 52 -8.12 -19.03 11.72
C SER A 52 -7.81 -19.03 10.22
N LYS A 53 -7.21 -20.12 9.70
CA LYS A 53 -7.03 -20.29 8.26
C LYS A 53 -8.36 -20.31 7.51
N SER A 54 -9.41 -20.92 8.10
CA SER A 54 -10.75 -20.94 7.51
C SER A 54 -11.28 -19.51 7.26
N MET A 55 -11.17 -18.64 8.26
CA MET A 55 -11.59 -17.23 8.14
C MET A 55 -10.78 -16.47 7.08
N PHE A 56 -9.52 -16.84 6.86
CA PHE A 56 -8.75 -16.26 5.76
C PHE A 56 -9.30 -16.68 4.40
N TYR A 57 -9.55 -17.98 4.22
CA TYR A 57 -10.01 -18.54 2.94
C TYR A 57 -11.45 -18.15 2.56
N GLU A 58 -12.27 -17.68 3.51
CA GLU A 58 -13.54 -17.01 3.21
C GLU A 58 -13.37 -15.69 2.43
N ARG A 59 -12.19 -15.08 2.47
CA ARG A 59 -11.92 -13.72 1.94
C ARG A 59 -10.94 -13.71 0.78
N PHE A 60 -10.04 -14.69 0.73
CA PHE A 60 -8.99 -14.82 -0.26
C PHE A 60 -8.90 -16.26 -0.74
N GLU A 61 -8.98 -16.46 -2.05
CA GLU A 61 -8.91 -17.80 -2.65
C GLU A 61 -7.55 -18.47 -2.42
N SER A 62 -6.47 -17.68 -2.46
CA SER A 62 -5.11 -18.20 -2.31
C SER A 62 -4.13 -17.15 -1.78
N ARG A 63 -2.93 -17.62 -1.41
CA ARG A 63 -1.79 -16.75 -1.09
C ARG A 63 -1.42 -15.85 -2.26
N THR A 64 -1.47 -16.39 -3.48
CA THR A 64 -1.14 -15.66 -4.70
C THR A 64 -2.16 -14.54 -4.94
N GLU A 65 -3.45 -14.83 -4.72
CA GLU A 65 -4.52 -13.84 -4.83
C GLU A 65 -4.39 -12.72 -3.79
N LEU A 66 -4.08 -13.09 -2.53
CA LEU A 66 -3.74 -12.11 -1.50
C LEU A 66 -2.60 -11.19 -1.94
N ILE A 67 -1.53 -11.73 -2.51
CA ILE A 67 -0.38 -10.93 -2.95
C ILE A 67 -0.77 -10.02 -4.11
N ALA A 68 -1.50 -10.55 -5.10
CA ALA A 68 -1.95 -9.78 -6.27
C ALA A 68 -2.78 -8.57 -5.83
N GLU A 69 -3.77 -8.80 -4.97
CA GLU A 69 -4.62 -7.73 -4.46
C GLU A 69 -3.85 -6.74 -3.57
N MET A 70 -2.97 -7.24 -2.71
CA MET A 70 -2.09 -6.40 -1.89
C MET A 70 -1.25 -5.45 -2.74
N LEU A 71 -0.71 -5.93 -3.86
CA LEU A 71 0.09 -5.10 -4.77
C LEU A 71 -0.78 -4.06 -5.50
N VAL A 72 -2.00 -4.42 -5.89
CA VAL A 72 -2.96 -3.47 -6.49
C VAL A 72 -3.32 -2.36 -5.51
N GLU A 73 -3.64 -2.69 -4.25
CA GLU A 73 -3.99 -1.69 -3.24
C GLU A 73 -2.79 -0.83 -2.84
N TYR A 74 -1.61 -1.44 -2.70
CA TYR A 74 -0.37 -0.71 -2.42
C TYR A 74 -0.05 0.30 -3.53
N SER A 75 -0.14 -0.12 -4.79
CA SER A 75 0.11 0.75 -5.94
C SER A 75 -0.92 1.86 -6.05
N SER A 76 -2.19 1.53 -5.82
CA SER A 76 -3.28 2.52 -5.83
C SER A 76 -3.08 3.58 -4.74
N THR A 77 -2.62 3.17 -3.56
CA THR A 77 -2.26 4.12 -2.48
C THR A 77 -1.05 4.98 -2.87
N LEU A 78 -0.01 4.39 -3.43
CA LEU A 78 1.18 5.13 -3.92
C LEU A 78 0.80 6.18 -4.96
N LEU A 79 -0.04 5.82 -5.94
CA LEU A 79 -0.48 6.74 -6.97
C LEU A 79 -1.34 7.88 -6.41
N ARG A 80 -2.27 7.59 -5.48
CA ARG A 80 -3.04 8.63 -4.78
C ARG A 80 -2.14 9.62 -4.03
N ASP A 81 -1.11 9.13 -3.35
CA ASP A 81 -0.16 9.96 -2.62
C ASP A 81 0.72 10.79 -3.58
N ALA A 82 1.13 10.20 -4.71
CA ALA A 82 1.87 10.89 -5.78
C ALA A 82 1.05 12.01 -6.41
N GLU A 83 -0.21 11.74 -6.74
CA GLU A 83 -1.11 12.76 -7.25
C GLU A 83 -1.37 13.88 -6.25
N ALA A 84 -1.57 13.55 -4.97
CA ALA A 84 -1.79 14.54 -3.91
C ALA A 84 -0.56 15.45 -3.74
N ALA A 85 0.64 14.88 -3.71
CA ALA A 85 1.90 15.63 -3.69
C ALA A 85 2.05 16.50 -4.94
N GLY A 86 1.73 15.96 -6.11
CA GLY A 86 1.81 16.68 -7.38
C GLY A 86 0.85 17.88 -7.46
N ARG A 87 -0.39 17.71 -7.00
CA ARG A 87 -1.42 18.77 -6.96
C ARG A 87 -1.06 19.89 -5.98
N ALA A 88 -0.38 19.57 -4.89
CA ALA A 88 0.05 20.55 -3.89
C ALA A 88 1.27 21.40 -4.34
N ALA A 89 1.95 21.01 -5.43
CA ALA A 89 3.18 21.64 -5.89
C ALA A 89 3.01 22.49 -7.16
N PRO A 90 3.78 23.59 -7.30
CA PRO A 90 3.85 24.38 -8.53
C PRO A 90 4.27 23.52 -9.74
N LYS A 91 3.71 23.81 -10.92
CA LYS A 91 4.02 23.12 -12.19
C LYS A 91 5.52 23.15 -12.52
N GLY A 92 5.94 22.25 -13.42
CA GLY A 92 7.34 22.11 -13.84
C GLY A 92 8.16 21.25 -12.90
N ILE A 93 9.47 21.48 -12.83
CA ILE A 93 10.41 20.62 -12.11
C ILE A 93 10.10 20.49 -10.61
N ARG A 94 9.53 21.53 -9.97
CA ARG A 94 9.16 21.51 -8.55
C ARG A 94 8.11 20.45 -8.23
N ARG A 95 7.15 20.22 -9.15
CA ARG A 95 6.15 19.15 -9.03
C ARG A 95 6.80 17.78 -9.06
N LEU A 96 7.70 17.55 -10.02
CA LEU A 96 8.40 16.28 -10.15
C LEU A 96 9.23 15.98 -8.91
N VAL A 97 9.97 16.97 -8.40
CA VAL A 97 10.75 16.83 -7.16
C VAL A 97 9.84 16.49 -5.99
N CYS A 98 8.70 17.16 -5.83
CA CYS A 98 7.77 16.87 -4.73
C CYS A 98 7.21 15.43 -4.79
N ILE A 99 6.85 14.94 -5.99
CA ILE A 99 6.39 13.56 -6.19
C ILE A 99 7.51 12.56 -5.83
N LEU A 100 8.74 12.82 -6.30
CA LEU A 100 9.89 11.97 -6.03
C LEU A 100 10.25 11.96 -4.53
N GLU A 101 10.26 13.12 -3.87
CA GLU A 101 10.51 13.22 -2.43
C GLU A 101 9.47 12.46 -1.62
N MET A 102 8.19 12.57 -1.99
CA MET A 102 7.11 11.80 -1.38
C MET A 102 7.37 10.29 -1.55
N TRP A 103 7.64 9.85 -2.78
CA TRP A 103 7.87 8.44 -3.07
C TRP A 103 9.08 7.89 -2.31
N LEU A 104 10.19 8.64 -2.31
CA LEU A 104 11.41 8.28 -1.58
C LEU A 104 11.14 8.18 -0.08
N ARG A 105 10.57 9.21 0.53
CA ARG A 105 10.34 9.27 1.98
C ARG A 105 9.33 8.23 2.47
N ASN A 106 8.25 8.02 1.73
CA ASN A 106 7.10 7.23 2.20
C ASN A 106 7.14 5.77 1.73
N TYR A 107 7.92 5.45 0.69
CA TYR A 107 7.91 4.11 0.10
C TYR A 107 9.31 3.50 0.00
N VAL A 108 10.28 4.21 -0.58
CA VAL A 108 11.62 3.67 -0.90
C VAL A 108 12.54 3.61 0.31
N LEU A 109 12.63 4.69 1.10
CA LEU A 109 13.56 4.82 2.24
C LEU A 109 12.96 4.33 3.55
N ARG A 110 11.71 3.86 3.53
CA ARG A 110 11.10 3.20 4.68
C ARG A 110 11.68 1.81 4.88
N GLU A 111 11.65 1.32 6.12
CA GLU A 111 12.03 -0.05 6.45
C GLU A 111 11.35 -1.07 5.51
N GLY A 112 12.14 -1.98 4.95
CA GLY A 112 11.71 -2.95 3.95
C GLY A 112 11.59 -2.45 2.51
N GLY A 113 11.92 -1.18 2.23
CA GLY A 113 11.98 -0.65 0.86
C GLY A 113 10.63 -0.54 0.14
N CYS A 114 10.65 -0.24 -1.16
CA CYS A 114 9.43 -0.12 -1.96
C CYS A 114 9.01 -1.48 -2.53
N LEU A 115 7.79 -1.94 -2.21
CA LEU A 115 7.26 -3.23 -2.72
C LEU A 115 7.19 -3.32 -4.25
N ILE A 116 6.99 -2.20 -4.94
CA ILE A 116 6.98 -2.20 -6.41
C ILE A 116 8.37 -2.44 -6.97
N LEU A 117 9.40 -1.85 -6.35
CA LEU A 117 10.78 -2.05 -6.79
C LEU A 117 11.26 -3.46 -6.44
N SER A 118 11.06 -3.92 -5.20
CA SER A 118 11.48 -5.26 -4.79
C SER A 118 10.67 -6.35 -5.50
N GLY A 119 9.34 -6.18 -5.60
CA GLY A 119 8.45 -7.11 -6.29
C GLY A 119 8.79 -7.26 -7.78
N ALA A 120 9.16 -6.16 -8.46
CA ALA A 120 9.60 -6.21 -9.85
C ALA A 120 10.84 -7.10 -10.06
N ILE A 121 11.80 -7.06 -9.12
CA ILE A 121 12.99 -7.92 -9.15
C ILE A 121 12.59 -9.38 -8.88
N GLU A 122 11.81 -9.63 -7.83
CA GLU A 122 11.38 -10.99 -7.44
C GLU A 122 10.56 -11.68 -8.55
N CYS A 123 9.80 -10.93 -9.34
CA CYS A 123 8.98 -11.49 -10.42
C CYS A 123 9.64 -11.45 -11.80
N ALA A 124 10.86 -10.91 -11.93
CA ALA A 124 11.52 -10.72 -13.23
C ALA A 124 11.75 -12.05 -13.97
N SER A 125 12.05 -13.12 -13.24
CA SER A 125 12.37 -14.46 -13.77
C SER A 125 11.15 -15.36 -13.99
N ARG A 126 9.92 -14.88 -13.72
CA ARG A 126 8.68 -15.69 -13.76
C ARG A 126 7.72 -15.23 -14.86
N PRO A 127 7.85 -15.70 -16.11
CA PRO A 127 6.89 -15.38 -17.17
C PRO A 127 5.49 -15.93 -16.84
N ASN A 128 4.44 -15.16 -17.14
CA ASN A 128 3.01 -15.49 -16.94
C ASN A 128 2.55 -15.75 -15.49
N ASP A 129 3.32 -15.30 -14.50
CA ASP A 129 2.94 -15.39 -13.10
C ASP A 129 1.83 -14.37 -12.73
N VAL A 130 0.86 -14.78 -11.91
CA VAL A 130 -0.28 -13.96 -11.47
C VAL A 130 0.18 -12.68 -10.76
N ILE A 131 1.23 -12.77 -9.94
CA ILE A 131 1.81 -11.63 -9.21
C ILE A 131 2.44 -10.66 -10.20
N ARG A 132 3.17 -11.18 -11.20
CA ARG A 132 3.74 -10.34 -12.27
C ARG A 132 2.66 -9.61 -13.07
N ASN A 133 1.56 -10.28 -13.39
CA ASN A 133 0.44 -9.68 -14.10
C ASN A 133 -0.27 -8.61 -13.26
N ALA A 134 -0.44 -8.85 -11.96
CA ALA A 134 -0.99 -7.86 -11.02
C ALA A 134 -0.11 -6.61 -10.91
N MET A 135 1.22 -6.76 -10.89
CA MET A 135 2.13 -5.61 -10.90
C MET A 135 2.04 -4.80 -12.20
N LYS A 136 1.90 -5.46 -13.35
CA LYS A 136 1.72 -4.76 -14.64
C LYS A 136 0.39 -3.99 -14.69
N SER A 137 -0.70 -4.60 -14.21
CA SER A 137 -2.02 -3.96 -14.23
C SER A 137 -2.15 -2.82 -13.22
N ALA A 138 -1.32 -2.82 -12.17
CA ALA A 138 -1.23 -1.75 -11.20
C ALA A 138 -0.58 -0.46 -11.75
N VAL A 139 0.21 -0.58 -12.83
CA VAL A 139 0.77 0.57 -13.57
C VAL A 139 -0.13 0.86 -14.77
N LYS A 140 -1.32 1.42 -14.52
CA LYS A 140 -2.06 2.08 -15.60
C LYS A 140 -1.40 3.43 -15.87
N PRO A 141 -1.13 3.81 -17.13
CA PRO A 141 -0.73 5.17 -17.43
C PRO A 141 -1.84 6.10 -16.92
N GLY A 142 -1.56 6.85 -15.87
CA GLY A 142 -2.44 7.93 -15.45
C GLY A 142 -2.40 8.99 -16.55
N GLU A 143 -3.56 9.52 -16.91
CA GLU A 143 -3.64 10.80 -17.60
C GLU A 143 -3.07 11.86 -16.64
N LEU A 144 -1.77 12.09 -16.73
CA LEU A 144 -1.08 13.16 -16.01
C LEU A 144 -1.57 14.50 -16.58
N ALA A 145 -2.68 15.00 -16.04
CA ALA A 145 -3.21 16.34 -16.32
C ALA A 145 -2.48 17.44 -15.51
#